data_AF-A0A4Q1KDA6-F1
#
_entry.id   AF-A0A4Q1KDA6-F1
#
_cell.length_a   1.000
_cell.length_b   1.000
_cell.length_c   1.000
_cell.angle_alpha   90.00
_cell.angle_beta   90.00
_cell.angle_gamma   90.00
#
_symmetry.space_group_name_H-M   'P 1'
#
loop_
_entity.id
_entity.type
_entity.pdbx_description
1 polymer ?
#
loop_
_entity_poly.entity_id
_entity_poly.type
_entity_poly.pdbx_seq_one_letter_code
_entity_poly.pdbx_strand_id
1 'polypeptide(L)'
;DLNSKWHDGPSSLSADGNTIYFSSESFKEKDGYEKDKSINAKLGQVNLYKATMANGKWSNITQLPFNSNTYSTGNPSLSKDGKT
;
A
#
# COMPACT_ATOMS: atom_id res chain seq x y z
N ASP A 1 -3.36 9.48 -4.27
CA ASP A 1 -4.62 8.86 -4.74
C ASP A 1 -4.45 7.37 -4.98
N LEU A 2 -5.56 6.62 -4.89
CA LEU A 2 -5.67 5.23 -5.32
C LEU A 2 -5.93 5.20 -6.83
N ASN A 3 -5.44 4.18 -7.54
CA ASN A 3 -5.31 4.18 -9.01
C ASN A 3 -4.26 5.21 -9.48
N SER A 4 -3.12 5.17 -8.81
CA SER A 4 -1.97 6.01 -9.15
C SER A 4 -1.27 5.53 -10.42
N LYS A 5 -0.21 6.23 -10.84
CA LYS A 5 0.70 5.75 -11.91
C LYS A 5 1.45 4.46 -11.56
N TRP A 6 1.45 4.08 -10.28
CA TRP A 6 2.05 2.85 -9.77
C TRP A 6 1.02 1.73 -9.75
N HIS A 7 1.49 0.48 -9.79
CA HIS A 7 0.61 -0.67 -9.72
C HIS A 7 -0.08 -0.73 -8.34
N ASP A 8 -1.39 -0.53 -8.34
CA ASP A 8 -2.25 -0.53 -7.14
C ASP A 8 -3.11 -1.78 -7.13
N GLY A 9 -2.71 -2.78 -6.35
CA GLY A 9 -3.39 -4.06 -6.26
C GLY A 9 -2.42 -5.20 -5.91
N PRO A 10 -2.92 -6.30 -5.34
CA PRO A 10 -4.31 -6.60 -4.99
C PRO A 10 -4.85 -5.78 -3.80
N SER A 11 -6.17 -5.80 -3.60
CA SER A 11 -6.86 -5.05 -2.52
C SER A 11 -7.90 -5.89 -1.78
N SER A 12 -8.22 -5.48 -0.56
CA SER A 12 -9.27 -5.98 0.31
C SER A 12 -10.09 -4.84 0.88
N LEU A 13 -11.41 -5.02 0.95
CA LEU A 13 -12.35 -4.01 1.40
C LEU A 13 -12.95 -4.42 2.76
N SER A 14 -13.10 -3.47 3.68
CA SER A 14 -13.79 -3.70 4.94
C SER A 14 -15.27 -4.04 4.71
N ALA A 15 -15.87 -4.76 5.65
CA ALA A 15 -17.26 -5.23 5.54
C ALA A 15 -18.28 -4.08 5.39
N ASP A 16 -17.99 -2.91 5.95
CA ASP A 16 -18.80 -1.70 5.82
C ASP A 16 -18.54 -0.91 4.52
N GLY A 17 -17.57 -1.33 3.72
CA GLY A 17 -17.19 -0.70 2.46
C GLY A 17 -16.41 0.62 2.61
N ASN A 18 -16.10 1.06 3.84
CA ASN A 18 -15.53 2.39 4.08
C ASN A 18 -14.01 2.43 4.09
N THR A 19 -13.34 1.29 4.26
CA THR A 19 -11.87 1.20 4.32
C THR A 19 -11.38 0.19 3.30
N ILE A 20 -10.43 0.59 2.46
CA ILE A 20 -9.73 -0.30 1.53
C ILE A 20 -8.28 -0.44 1.94
N TYR A 21 -7.79 -1.67 1.91
CA TYR A 21 -6.39 -2.03 2.08
C TYR A 21 -5.87 -2.52 0.74
N PHE A 22 -4.73 -2.02 0.29
CA PHE A 22 -4.22 -2.35 -1.04
C PHE A 22 -2.70 -2.38 -1.05
N SER A 23 -2.16 -3.21 -1.94
CA SER A 23 -0.73 -3.26 -2.20
C SER A 23 -0.36 -2.19 -3.22
N SER A 24 0.80 -1.54 -3.08
CA SER A 24 1.32 -0.59 -4.06
C SER A 24 2.84 -0.46 -3.98
N GLU A 25 3.44 0.15 -5.00
CA GLU A 25 4.87 0.42 -5.03
C GLU A 25 5.30 1.35 -3.89
N SER A 26 6.39 1.00 -3.21
CA SER A 26 7.00 1.81 -2.18
C SER A 26 7.58 3.14 -2.71
N PHE A 27 7.78 3.25 -4.03
CA PHE A 27 8.15 4.50 -4.71
C PHE A 27 7.10 5.62 -4.59
N LYS A 28 5.91 5.33 -4.06
CA LYS A 28 4.98 6.38 -3.60
C LYS A 28 5.56 7.23 -2.48
N GLU A 29 6.41 6.63 -1.64
CA GLU A 29 7.07 7.29 -0.53
C GLU A 29 8.44 7.81 -0.97
N LYS A 30 8.79 9.01 -0.51
CA LYS A 30 10.06 9.68 -0.88
C LYS A 30 11.30 8.82 -0.57
N ASP A 31 11.25 8.11 0.54
CA ASP A 31 12.32 7.26 1.08
C ASP A 31 11.91 5.78 1.15
N GLY A 32 10.93 5.36 0.32
CA GLY A 32 10.43 3.98 0.29
C GLY A 32 11.31 3.00 -0.50
N TYR A 33 12.54 3.35 -0.84
CA TYR A 33 13.42 2.48 -1.63
C TYR A 33 14.84 2.53 -1.07
N GLU A 34 15.57 1.43 -1.24
CA GLU A 34 17.00 1.41 -0.98
C GLU A 34 17.78 1.80 -2.24
N LYS A 35 18.94 2.43 -2.04
CA LYS A 35 19.85 2.80 -3.14
C LYS A 35 21.01 1.81 -3.18
N ASP A 36 21.15 1.10 -4.29
CA ASP A 36 22.32 0.29 -4.55
C ASP A 36 23.28 1.05 -5.47
N LYS A 37 24.39 1.53 -4.89
CA LYS A 37 25.42 2.28 -5.63
C LYS A 37 26.24 1.41 -6.56
N SER A 38 26.36 0.10 -6.29
CA SER A 38 27.19 -0.81 -7.08
C SER A 38 26.62 -1.01 -8.49
N ILE A 39 25.29 -1.02 -8.60
CA ILE A 39 24.55 -1.18 -9.85
C ILE A 39 23.81 0.09 -10.29
N ASN A 40 24.03 1.21 -9.58
CA ASN A 40 23.36 2.50 -9.82
C ASN A 40 21.82 2.38 -9.92
N ALA A 41 21.21 1.66 -8.98
CA ALA A 41 19.78 1.36 -8.98
C ALA A 41 19.07 1.81 -7.70
N LYS A 42 17.74 1.95 -7.81
CA LYS A 42 16.84 2.10 -6.66
C LYS A 42 16.00 0.83 -6.55
N LEU A 43 16.03 0.19 -5.40
CA LEU A 43 15.33 -1.05 -5.12
C LEU A 43 14.05 -0.72 -4.35
N GLY A 44 12.92 -0.74 -5.05
CA GLY A 44 11.59 -0.59 -4.46
C GLY A 44 11.04 -1.92 -3.96
N GLN A 45 9.98 -1.83 -3.17
CA GLN A 45 9.23 -2.96 -2.62
C GLN A 45 7.74 -2.78 -2.90
N VAL A 46 6.98 -3.86 -2.80
CA VAL A 46 5.53 -3.77 -2.65
C VAL A 46 5.21 -3.51 -1.18
N ASN A 47 4.40 -2.49 -0.92
CA ASN A 47 3.97 -2.07 0.41
C ASN A 47 2.44 -2.09 0.53
N LEU A 48 1.94 -2.31 1.74
CA LEU A 48 0.53 -2.20 2.07
C LEU A 48 0.16 -0.78 2.50
N TYR A 49 -0.99 -0.33 2.01
CA TYR A 49 -1.58 0.96 2.32
C TYR A 49 -3.04 0.77 2.72
N LYS A 50 -3.59 1.73 3.45
CA LYS A 50 -5.03 1.86 3.68
C LYS A 50 -5.54 3.21 3.18
N ALA A 51 -6.80 3.25 2.77
CA ALA A 51 -7.52 4.47 2.41
C ALA A 51 -8.97 4.39 2.91
N THR A 52 -9.60 5.53 3.09
CA THR A 52 -11.01 5.64 3.52
C THR A 52 -11.88 6.29 2.46
N MET A 53 -13.10 5.81 2.31
CA MET A 53 -14.10 6.40 1.42
C MET A 53 -14.64 7.70 2.04
N ALA A 54 -14.54 8.81 1.30
CA ALA A 54 -15.16 10.08 1.67
C ALA A 54 -15.73 10.74 0.41
N ASN A 55 -17.02 11.07 0.42
CA ASN A 55 -17.71 11.73 -0.69
C ASN A 55 -17.54 11.01 -2.05
N GLY A 56 -17.61 9.67 -2.05
CA GLY A 56 -17.45 8.85 -3.26
C GLY A 56 -16.02 8.75 -3.80
N LYS A 57 -15.02 9.19 -3.03
CA LYS A 57 -13.60 9.10 -3.40
C LYS A 57 -12.78 8.46 -2.28
N TRP A 58 -11.77 7.69 -2.69
CA TRP A 58 -10.75 7.18 -1.76
C TRP A 58 -9.81 8.30 -1.34
N SER A 59 -9.63 8.45 -0.03
CA SER A 59 -8.85 9.52 0.61
C SER A 59 -8.06 8.99 1.81
N ASN A 60 -7.29 9.85 2.48
CA ASN A 60 -6.53 9.51 3.69
C ASN A 60 -5.61 8.28 3.51
N ILE A 61 -4.92 8.23 2.36
CA ILE A 61 -4.01 7.12 2.05
C ILE A 61 -2.84 7.16 3.02
N THR A 62 -2.63 6.06 3.73
CA THR A 62 -1.54 5.90 4.70
C THR A 62 -0.89 4.53 4.56
N GLN A 63 0.44 4.48 4.72
CA GLN A 63 1.18 3.23 4.76
C GLN A 63 0.86 2.44 6.05
N LEU A 64 0.86 1.11 5.96
CA LEU A 64 0.71 0.24 7.12
C LEU A 64 2.06 0.00 7.81
N PRO A 65 2.07 -0.26 9.13
CA PRO A 65 3.29 -0.41 9.91
C PRO A 65 4.07 -1.71 9.64
N PHE A 66 3.52 -2.61 8.80
CA PHE A 66 4.14 -3.90 8.46
C PHE A 66 5.15 -3.79 7.32
N ASN A 67 5.19 -2.65 6.64
CA ASN A 67 6.02 -2.41 5.48
C ASN A 67 7.51 -2.35 5.82
N SER A 68 8.34 -2.61 4.83
CA SER A 68 9.80 -2.57 4.96
C SER A 68 10.45 -2.08 3.66
N ASN A 69 11.64 -1.51 3.78
CA ASN A 69 12.46 -1.15 2.63
C ASN A 69 13.27 -2.34 2.08
N THR A 70 13.39 -3.43 2.85
CA THR A 70 14.23 -4.59 2.50
C THR A 70 13.43 -5.81 2.01
N TYR A 71 12.11 -5.82 2.21
CA TYR A 71 11.24 -6.88 1.73
C TYR A 71 9.85 -6.34 1.38
N SER A 72 9.15 -7.08 0.52
CA SER A 72 7.81 -6.74 0.08
C SER A 72 6.73 -7.31 1.01
N THR A 73 5.67 -6.52 1.23
CA THR A 73 4.45 -6.92 1.93
C THR A 73 3.25 -6.60 1.04
N GLY A 74 2.44 -7.61 0.74
CA GLY A 74 1.33 -7.49 -0.22
C GLY A 74 0.16 -8.41 0.12
N ASN A 75 -0.81 -8.50 -0.81
CA ASN A 75 -1.94 -9.43 -0.72
C ASN A 75 -2.77 -9.26 0.57
N PRO A 76 -3.29 -8.05 0.86
CA PRO A 76 -4.05 -7.82 2.08
C PRO A 76 -5.31 -8.68 2.09
N SER A 77 -5.68 -9.16 3.27
CA SER A 77 -6.93 -9.86 3.54
C SER A 77 -7.50 -9.39 4.86
N LEU A 78 -8.83 -9.44 5.00
CA LEU A 78 -9.52 -9.10 6.23
C LEU A 78 -10.38 -10.26 6.70
N SER A 79 -10.37 -10.47 8.00
CA SER A 79 -11.32 -11.31 8.73
C SER A 79 -12.75 -10.82 8.54
N LYS A 80 -13.71 -11.75 8.67
CA LYS A 80 -15.13 -11.47 8.47
C LYS A 80 -15.66 -10.38 9.40
N ASP A 81 -15.11 -10.26 10.62
CA ASP A 81 -15.50 -9.22 11.59
C ASP A 81 -14.65 -7.95 11.51
N GLY A 82 -13.69 -7.89 10.57
CA GLY A 82 -12.87 -6.72 10.29
C GLY A 82 -11.88 -6.32 11.38
N LYS A 83 -11.65 -7.17 12.38
CA LYS A 83 -10.71 -6.89 13.48
C LYS A 83 -9.27 -7.28 13.16
N THR A 84 -9.06 -8.05 12.11
CA THR A 84 -7.76 -8.53 11.63
C THR A 84 -7.77 -8.54 10.12
#